data_AF-A0A2N5K664-F1
#
_entry.id   AF-A0A2N5K664-F1
#
_cell.length_a   1.000
_cell.length_b   1.000
_cell.length_c   1.000
_cell.angle_alpha   90.00
_cell.angle_beta   90.00
_cell.angle_gamma   90.00
#
_symmetry.space_group_name_H-M   'P 1'
#
loop_
_entity.id
_entity.type
_entity.pdbx_description
1 polymer ?
#
loop_
_entity_poly.entity_id
_entity_poly.type
_entity_poly.pdbx_seq_one_letter_code
_entity_poly.pdbx_strand_id
1 'polypeptide(L)'
;RVQLLLHVRRWRCRHTTCTRQTFSEPLPEFLPPATQRTSRLTAALQHLALALGGEAGARQSQRQAMPTSSATLLRLTRQIRLPERSIPRVLAVDDFA
;
A
#
# COMPACT_ATOMS: atom_id res chain seq x y z
N ARG A 1 19.11 -1.11 -6.76
CA ARG A 1 18.13 -0.34 -5.93
C ARG A 1 17.61 0.81 -6.79
N VAL A 2 16.31 0.92 -6.98
CA VAL A 2 15.71 2.02 -7.76
C VAL A 2 15.41 3.19 -6.82
N GLN A 3 15.70 4.41 -7.24
CA GLN A 3 15.39 5.64 -6.50
C GLN A 3 14.60 6.57 -7.42
N LEU A 4 13.48 7.09 -6.93
CA LEU A 4 12.75 8.18 -7.58
C LEU A 4 13.03 9.46 -6.80
N LEU A 5 13.63 10.43 -7.46
CA LEU A 5 13.84 11.78 -6.93
C LEU A 5 12.70 12.66 -7.42
N LEU A 6 12.01 13.31 -6.50
CA LEU A 6 10.82 14.12 -6.80
C LEU A 6 11.12 15.58 -6.48
N HIS A 7 10.85 16.44 -7.45
CA HIS A 7 10.77 17.87 -7.22
C HIS A 7 9.32 18.21 -6.87
N VAL A 8 9.09 18.56 -5.60
CA VAL A 8 7.79 18.93 -5.06
C VAL A 8 7.86 20.31 -4.43
N ARG A 9 6.74 21.03 -4.43
CA ARG A 9 6.69 22.33 -3.75
C ARG A 9 6.82 22.13 -2.24
N ARG A 10 7.57 23.02 -1.59
CA ARG A 10 7.64 23.13 -0.13
C ARG A 10 6.97 24.42 0.29
N TRP A 11 6.06 24.33 1.25
CA TRP A 11 5.38 25.48 1.83
C TRP A 11 5.73 25.66 3.29
N ARG A 12 5.55 26.90 3.76
CA ARG A 12 5.72 27.30 5.15
C ARG A 12 4.46 28.05 5.62
N CYS A 13 3.85 27.59 6.71
CA CYS A 13 2.82 28.32 7.41
C CYS A 13 3.45 29.53 8.11
N ARG A 14 2.83 30.71 7.97
CA ARG A 14 3.31 31.96 8.58
C ARG A 14 2.71 32.22 9.97
N HIS A 15 1.73 31.43 10.40
CA HIS A 15 1.08 31.61 11.69
C HIS A 15 1.95 31.02 12.82
N THR A 16 2.33 31.85 13.79
CA THR A 16 3.26 31.52 14.88
C THR A 16 2.75 30.43 15.81
N THR A 17 1.43 30.28 15.95
CA THR A 17 0.79 29.28 16.80
C THR A 17 0.55 27.94 16.09
N CYS A 18 0.88 27.83 14.79
CA CYS A 18 0.62 26.63 14.02
C CYS A 18 1.58 25.49 14.43
N THR A 19 1.01 24.33 14.78
CA THR A 19 1.76 23.13 15.18
C THR A 19 2.58 22.51 14.05
N ARG A 20 2.20 22.75 12.79
CA ARG A 20 2.92 22.27 11.60
C ARG A 20 3.32 23.44 10.69
N GLN A 21 4.54 23.91 10.86
CA GLN A 21 5.04 25.08 10.16
C GLN A 21 5.53 24.80 8.73
N THR A 22 5.92 23.57 8.39
CA THR A 22 6.36 23.24 7.02
C THR A 22 5.67 21.97 6.51
N PHE A 23 5.37 21.95 5.22
CA PHE A 23 4.75 20.83 4.53
C PHE A 23 5.15 20.85 3.06
N SER A 24 5.08 19.69 2.41
CA SER A 24 5.37 19.54 0.99
C SER A 24 4.10 19.21 0.21
N GLU A 25 4.12 19.42 -1.10
CA GLU A 25 3.06 19.04 -2.03
C GLU A 25 2.67 17.58 -1.84
N PRO A 26 1.42 17.33 -1.42
CA PRO A 26 0.94 15.97 -1.31
C PRO A 26 0.73 15.44 -2.72
N LEU A 27 1.22 14.23 -2.97
CA LEU A 27 0.98 13.48 -4.21
C LEU A 27 0.23 12.19 -3.87
N PRO A 28 -0.95 12.25 -3.21
CA PRO A 28 -1.54 11.11 -2.53
C PRO A 28 -1.88 9.94 -3.47
N GLU A 29 -2.25 10.26 -4.72
CA GLU A 29 -2.55 9.25 -5.74
C GLU A 29 -1.30 8.50 -6.21
N PHE A 30 -0.13 9.15 -6.21
CA PHE A 30 1.12 8.55 -6.67
C PHE A 30 1.97 7.98 -5.53
N LEU A 31 2.11 8.73 -4.44
CA LEU A 31 2.87 8.43 -3.22
C LEU A 31 2.05 8.86 -2.00
N PRO A 32 1.31 7.92 -1.40
CA PRO A 32 0.55 8.20 -0.19
C PRO A 32 1.47 8.74 0.93
N PRO A 33 0.99 9.69 1.75
CA PRO A 33 1.78 10.26 2.84
C PRO A 33 2.40 9.20 3.74
N ALA A 34 3.62 9.46 4.22
CA ALA A 34 4.39 8.55 5.08
C ALA A 34 4.68 7.15 4.48
N THR A 35 4.49 6.96 3.17
CA THR A 35 4.92 5.75 2.45
C THR A 35 6.14 6.01 1.59
N GLN A 36 6.99 5.00 1.44
CA GLN A 36 8.18 5.04 0.58
C GLN A 36 7.99 4.18 -0.68
N ARG A 37 6.75 3.95 -1.10
CA ARG A 37 6.39 3.11 -2.24
C ARG A 37 5.28 3.78 -3.02
N THR A 38 5.40 3.79 -4.34
CA THR A 38 4.34 4.31 -5.19
C THR A 38 3.06 3.49 -5.02
N SER A 39 1.91 4.10 -5.28
CA SER A 39 0.61 3.41 -5.29
C SER A 39 0.62 2.22 -6.24
N ARG A 40 1.26 2.36 -7.40
CA ARG A 40 1.44 1.28 -8.39
C ARG A 40 2.25 0.10 -7.85
N LEU A 41 3.36 0.37 -7.15
CA LEU A 41 4.15 -0.70 -6.52
C LEU A 41 3.34 -1.39 -5.41
N THR A 42 2.60 -0.61 -4.62
CA THR A 42 1.73 -1.17 -3.56
C THR A 42 0.66 -2.08 -4.13
N ALA A 43 -0.01 -1.68 -5.21
CA ALA A 43 -1.01 -2.49 -5.90
C ALA A 43 -0.43 -3.79 -6.46
N ALA A 44 0.73 -3.72 -7.13
CA ALA A 44 1.41 -4.92 -7.65
C ALA A 44 1.75 -5.91 -6.53
N LEU A 45 2.24 -5.42 -5.38
CA LEU A 45 2.53 -6.26 -4.23
C LEU A 45 1.25 -6.81 -3.58
N GLN A 46 0.15 -6.07 -3.55
CA GLN A 46 -1.15 -6.58 -3.08
C GLN A 46 -1.66 -7.72 -3.97
N HIS A 47 -1.52 -7.61 -5.29
CA HIS A 47 -1.86 -8.71 -6.21
C HIS A 47 -1.01 -9.96 -5.94
N LEU A 48 0.31 -9.80 -5.77
CA LEU A 48 1.17 -10.93 -5.41
C LEU A 48 0.78 -11.54 -4.05
N ALA A 49 0.45 -10.71 -3.07
CA ALA A 49 0.07 -11.17 -1.73
C ALA A 49 -1.27 -11.94 -1.75
N LEU A 50 -2.24 -11.50 -2.54
CA LEU A 50 -3.53 -12.19 -2.71
C LEU A 50 -3.36 -13.51 -3.47
N ALA A 51 -2.55 -13.53 -4.53
CA ALA A 51 -2.40 -14.70 -5.38
C ALA A 51 -1.49 -15.78 -4.77
N LEU A 52 -0.43 -15.38 -4.05
CA LEU A 52 0.64 -16.28 -3.61
C LEU A 52 0.87 -16.29 -2.08
N GLY A 53 0.16 -15.44 -1.33
CA GLY A 53 0.40 -15.30 0.11
C GLY A 53 1.75 -14.66 0.45
N GLY A 54 2.25 -14.95 1.65
CA GLY A 54 3.46 -14.33 2.20
C GLY A 54 4.76 -14.85 1.58
N GLU A 55 5.13 -16.09 1.86
CA GLU A 55 6.46 -16.64 1.49
C GLU A 55 6.64 -16.84 -0.02
N ALA A 56 5.65 -17.43 -0.70
CA ALA A 56 5.72 -17.59 -2.15
C ALA A 56 5.64 -16.24 -2.87
N GLY A 57 4.82 -15.31 -2.36
CA GLY A 57 4.75 -13.94 -2.86
C GLY A 57 6.08 -13.20 -2.70
N ALA A 58 6.79 -13.36 -1.58
CA ALA A 58 8.08 -12.73 -1.36
C ALA A 58 9.14 -13.21 -2.36
N ARG A 59 9.23 -14.54 -2.57
CA ARG A 59 10.11 -15.12 -3.59
C ARG A 59 9.78 -14.63 -5.00
N GLN A 60 8.49 -14.54 -5.34
CA GLN A 60 8.07 -14.02 -6.64
C GLN A 60 8.39 -12.54 -6.81
N SER A 61 8.23 -11.73 -5.76
CA SER A 61 8.54 -10.31 -5.78
C SER A 61 10.02 -10.04 -6.10
N GLN A 62 10.93 -10.90 -5.61
CA GLN A 62 12.35 -10.85 -5.94
C GLN A 62 12.60 -11.11 -7.42
N ARG A 63 11.96 -12.14 -7.99
CA ARG A 63 12.06 -12.46 -9.43
C ARG A 63 11.53 -11.36 -10.34
N GLN A 64 10.58 -10.55 -9.85
CA GLN A 64 10.01 -9.41 -10.57
C GLN A 64 10.71 -8.07 -10.28
N ALA A 65 11.89 -8.09 -9.65
CA ALA A 65 12.66 -6.90 -9.28
C ALA A 65 11.90 -5.90 -8.36
N MET A 66 10.94 -6.40 -7.58
CA MET A 66 10.16 -5.65 -6.58
C MET A 66 10.32 -6.27 -5.17
N PRO A 67 11.55 -6.46 -4.66
CA PRO A 67 11.78 -7.26 -3.46
C PRO A 67 11.03 -6.71 -2.24
N THR A 68 10.32 -7.58 -1.53
CA THR A 68 9.70 -7.28 -0.24
C THR A 68 9.67 -8.53 0.65
N SER A 69 9.37 -8.37 1.94
CA SER A 69 9.27 -9.48 2.88
C SER A 69 7.88 -10.11 2.89
N SER A 70 7.79 -11.39 3.26
CA SER A 70 6.52 -12.10 3.46
C SER A 70 5.62 -11.39 4.46
N ALA A 71 6.19 -10.92 5.58
CA ALA A 71 5.48 -10.11 6.57
C ALA A 71 4.90 -8.81 5.99
N THR A 72 5.61 -8.16 5.05
CA THR A 72 5.09 -6.96 4.38
C THR A 72 3.92 -7.31 3.47
N LEU A 73 3.98 -8.41 2.74
CA LEU A 73 2.85 -8.88 1.91
C LEU A 73 1.62 -9.19 2.78
N LEU A 74 1.77 -9.92 3.88
CA LEU A 74 0.67 -10.20 4.80
C LEU A 74 0.06 -8.93 5.40
N ARG A 75 0.88 -7.92 5.70
CA ARG A 75 0.40 -6.60 6.13
C ARG A 75 -0.38 -5.89 5.02
N LEU A 76 0.11 -5.94 3.79
CA LEU A 76 -0.58 -5.34 2.64
C LEU A 76 -1.94 -5.99 2.39
N THR A 77 -2.03 -7.32 2.47
CA THR A 77 -3.30 -8.05 2.33
C THR A 77 -4.32 -7.58 3.36
N ARG A 78 -3.92 -7.42 4.62
CA ARG A 78 -4.79 -6.93 5.71
C ARG A 78 -5.24 -5.48 5.54
N GLN A 79 -4.54 -4.69 4.73
CA GLN A 79 -4.88 -3.29 4.46
C GLN A 79 -5.82 -3.12 3.24
N ILE A 80 -6.11 -4.20 2.51
CA ILE A 80 -7.03 -4.15 1.37
C ILE A 80 -8.44 -3.90 1.90
N ARG A 81 -9.07 -2.82 1.45
CA ARG A 81 -10.49 -2.59 1.71
C ARG A 81 -11.31 -3.64 0.99
N LEU A 82 -12.11 -4.37 1.74
CA LEU A 82 -13.11 -5.27 1.17
C LEU A 82 -14.20 -4.43 0.51
N PRO A 83 -14.74 -4.87 -0.64
CA PRO A 83 -15.89 -4.20 -1.24
C PRO A 83 -17.08 -4.28 -0.29
N GLU A 84 -17.90 -3.23 -0.28
CA GLU A 84 -19.19 -3.29 0.39
C GLU A 84 -20.05 -4.38 -0.28
N ARG A 85 -20.63 -5.25 0.55
CA ARG A 85 -21.51 -6.33 0.09
C ARG A 85 -22.86 -6.16 0.76
N SER A 86 -23.92 -6.25 -0.03
CA SER A 86 -25.28 -6.34 0.50
C SER A 86 -25.43 -7.59 1.36
N ILE A 87 -26.24 -7.50 2.41
CA ILE A 87 -26.56 -8.65 3.27
C ILE A 87 -27.28 -9.70 2.40
N PRO A 88 -26.76 -10.93 2.28
CA PRO A 88 -27.40 -11.97 1.49
C PRO A 88 -28.68 -12.47 2.19
N ARG A 89 -29.71 -12.80 1.40
CA ARG A 89 -30.95 -13.42 1.93
C ARG A 89 -30.73 -14.85 2.43
N VAL A 90 -29.85 -15.58 1.75
CA VAL A 90 -29.49 -16.97 2.08
C VAL A 90 -27.97 -17.04 2.08
N LEU A 91 -27.40 -17.54 3.18
CA LEU A 91 -25.98 -17.79 3.33
C LEU A 91 -25.76 -19.30 3.40
N ALA A 92 -25.02 -19.84 2.43
CA ALA A 92 -24.54 -21.22 2.50
C ALA A 92 -23.17 -21.23 3.19
N VAL A 93 -22.97 -22.20 4.08
CA VAL A 93 -21.69 -22.46 4.73
C VAL A 93 -21.12 -23.73 4.09
N ASP A 94 -19.86 -23.65 3.69
CA ASP A 94 -19.10 -24.78 3.16
C ASP A 94 -17.93 -25.06 4.11
N ASP A 95 -17.66 -26.33 4.36
CA ASP A 95 -16.52 -26.77 5.17
C ASP A 95 -15.42 -27.21 4.21
N PHE A 96 -14.57 -26.24 3.86
CA PHE A 96 -13.45 -26.47 2.96
C PHE A 96 -12.27 -27.08 3.75
N ALA A 97 -11.88 -28.31 3.41
CA ALA A 97 -10.81 -29.08 4.06
C ALA A 97 -9.38 -28.60 3.72
#